data_AF-A0A2H3CFN3-F1
#
_entry.id   AF-A0A2H3CFN3-F1
#
_cell.length_a   1.000
_cell.length_b   1.000
_cell.length_c   1.000
_cell.angle_alpha   90.00
_cell.angle_beta   90.00
_cell.angle_gamma   90.00
#
_symmetry.space_group_name_H-M   'P 1'
#
loop_
_entity.id
_entity.type
_entity.pdbx_description
1 polymer ?
#
loop_
_entity_poly.entity_id
_entity_poly.type
_entity_poly.pdbx_seq_one_letter_code
_entity_poly.pdbx_strand_id
1 'polypeptide(L)'
;MATVADSNWNPRRNAFLNSVLEQLLESRFEIETLRKRVDSAETERAECRCQRVNATIDFPGQLEMQPHEWQTDLTIRLQTAEIGFNKAKEEYNKVKDALTAANAEADFIKSRNQDLEYELFQVRAASQRDQSLEQAHLSAVLRNDPTGQAFLHNDTGSEIGSNGYWSLGTELVPKLLATIQTRDAEIKDLQETVNKERSVNDQLKQHLAAVVSEMQSTSKTVLETISTRLHATASTRVRSESEPNTNRNPGTEKEATLPIDRQSSTRTLRPKKSLLATLNNATSSNNATPSNDATSYVTDTPDERLKTLRNFDTAPASSAAAGTTAPYTRAFLGANIGGSIQPLIVRVTNSQTALAQKHGIGCYLCPNLEHNPWCPTIPGQHGYIFVGLGVDKDAFVGKGEFYTVFVGIKEGSSRRFRYLGRYTATHVAPLTVAEWNTLAPSVQSTYSEATKKKTKDPRPTEKIKSLYDEGVLSVPCVLLKCVDIDHELSSSLESALRNGPQQKTVSVSPSKRRREIQDEGENISHTRTRRTTTSLSGIAASSASQL
;
A
#
# COMPACT_ATOMS: atom_id res chain seq x y z
N MET A 1 -9.41 -36.88 -40.57
CA MET A 1 -10.66 -36.14 -40.80
C MET A 1 -11.57 -36.34 -39.60
N ALA A 2 -11.34 -35.56 -38.53
CA ALA A 2 -12.19 -35.54 -37.35
C ALA A 2 -12.68 -34.11 -37.20
N THR A 3 -13.98 -33.93 -37.38
CA THR A 3 -14.70 -32.66 -37.25
C THR A 3 -14.59 -32.16 -35.82
N VAL A 4 -13.94 -31.01 -35.66
CA VAL A 4 -13.89 -30.22 -34.43
C VAL A 4 -15.33 -29.89 -34.04
N ALA A 5 -15.79 -30.46 -32.92
CA ALA A 5 -17.05 -30.07 -32.30
C ALA A 5 -16.83 -28.72 -31.60
N ASP A 6 -17.05 -27.67 -32.37
CA ASP A 6 -17.05 -26.29 -31.91
C ASP A 6 -18.18 -26.04 -30.89
N SER A 7 -17.79 -25.44 -29.76
CA SER A 7 -18.56 -24.44 -29.01
C SER A 7 -19.96 -24.84 -28.51
N ASN A 8 -20.02 -25.48 -27.34
CA ASN A 8 -21.19 -25.35 -26.45
C ASN A 8 -21.00 -24.09 -25.57
N TRP A 9 -20.89 -22.95 -26.25
CA TRP A 9 -20.71 -21.63 -25.67
C TRP A 9 -22.05 -21.22 -25.03
N ASN A 10 -22.10 -21.06 -23.71
CA ASN A 10 -23.33 -20.71 -23.01
C ASN A 10 -23.88 -19.34 -23.51
N PRO A 11 -24.95 -19.32 -24.32
CA PRO A 11 -25.42 -18.09 -25.00
C PRO A 11 -25.87 -17.03 -24.00
N ARG A 12 -26.33 -17.47 -22.81
CA ARG A 12 -26.79 -16.58 -21.74
C ARG A 12 -25.66 -15.75 -21.15
N ARG A 13 -24.44 -16.30 -21.07
CA ARG A 13 -23.27 -15.58 -20.52
C ARG A 13 -22.77 -14.50 -21.48
N ASN A 14 -22.76 -14.78 -22.79
CA ASN A 14 -22.43 -13.77 -23.80
C ASN A 14 -23.51 -12.67 -23.89
N ALA A 15 -24.79 -13.04 -23.81
CA ALA A 15 -25.87 -12.07 -23.82
C ALA A 15 -25.77 -11.09 -22.63
N PHE A 16 -25.43 -11.59 -21.44
CA PHE A 16 -25.20 -10.76 -20.27
C PHE A 16 -24.00 -9.81 -20.44
N LEU A 17 -22.84 -10.33 -20.85
CA LEU A 17 -21.65 -9.50 -21.04
C LEU A 17 -21.84 -8.43 -22.11
N ASN A 18 -22.52 -8.77 -23.21
CA ASN A 18 -22.86 -7.81 -24.26
C ASN A 18 -23.82 -6.72 -23.74
N SER A 19 -24.81 -7.09 -22.92
CA SER A 19 -25.72 -6.13 -22.30
C SER A 19 -25.00 -5.16 -21.37
N VAL A 20 -24.05 -5.64 -20.55
CA VAL A 20 -23.23 -4.77 -19.69
C VAL A 20 -22.34 -3.84 -20.51
N LEU A 21 -21.72 -4.36 -21.58
CA LEU A 21 -20.90 -3.55 -22.50
C LEU A 21 -21.71 -2.46 -23.20
N GLU A 22 -22.92 -2.78 -23.68
CA GLU A 22 -23.84 -1.80 -24.28
C GLU A 22 -24.23 -0.72 -23.26
N GLN A 23 -24.57 -1.10 -22.03
CA GLN A 23 -24.97 -0.16 -20.99
C GLN A 23 -23.83 0.79 -20.59
N LEU A 24 -22.59 0.29 -20.57
CA LEU A 24 -21.40 1.10 -20.33
C LEU A 24 -21.08 2.04 -21.49
N LEU A 25 -21.23 1.59 -22.74
CA LEU A 25 -21.04 2.42 -23.93
C LEU A 25 -22.08 3.54 -24.00
N GLU A 26 -23.32 3.25 -23.67
CA GLU A 26 -24.40 4.24 -23.61
C GLU A 26 -24.16 5.28 -22.51
N SER A 27 -23.76 4.84 -21.32
CA SER A 27 -23.38 5.73 -20.21
C SER A 27 -22.21 6.65 -20.59
N ARG A 28 -21.20 6.12 -21.30
CA ARG A 28 -20.06 6.90 -21.80
C ARG A 28 -20.52 7.98 -22.79
N PHE A 29 -21.39 7.62 -23.73
CA PHE A 29 -21.93 8.56 -24.71
C PHE A 29 -22.74 9.69 -24.05
N GLU A 30 -23.52 9.37 -23.00
CA GLU A 30 -24.28 10.36 -22.23
C GLU A 30 -23.37 11.34 -21.49
N ILE A 31 -22.31 10.84 -20.83
CA ILE A 31 -21.31 11.68 -20.17
C ILE A 31 -20.64 12.64 -21.16
N GLU A 32 -20.25 12.14 -22.34
CA GLU A 32 -19.60 12.95 -23.37
C GLU A 32 -20.53 14.01 -23.96
N THR A 33 -21.83 13.69 -24.06
CA THR A 33 -22.88 14.63 -24.46
C THR A 33 -23.10 15.71 -23.41
N LEU A 34 -23.17 15.35 -22.12
CA LEU A 34 -23.27 16.31 -21.01
C LEU A 34 -22.06 17.24 -20.96
N ARG A 35 -20.86 16.72 -21.20
CA ARG A 35 -19.63 17.50 -21.26
C ARG A 35 -19.68 18.57 -22.36
N LYS A 36 -20.08 18.20 -23.58
CA LYS A 36 -20.26 19.15 -24.69
C LYS A 36 -21.29 20.24 -24.36
N ARG A 37 -22.38 19.89 -23.66
CA ARG A 37 -23.40 20.87 -23.22
C ARG A 37 -22.85 21.83 -22.16
N VAL A 38 -22.02 21.35 -21.23
CA VAL A 38 -21.36 22.20 -20.24
C VAL A 38 -20.40 23.16 -20.94
N ASP A 39 -19.54 22.66 -21.82
CA ASP A 39 -18.58 23.49 -22.57
C ASP A 39 -19.30 24.57 -23.39
N SER A 40 -20.37 24.21 -24.11
CA SER A 40 -21.22 25.14 -24.87
C SER A 40 -21.84 26.21 -23.98
N ALA A 41 -22.39 25.83 -22.82
CA ALA A 41 -22.98 26.79 -21.88
C ALA A 41 -21.93 27.72 -21.25
N GLU A 42 -20.69 27.25 -21.08
CA GLU A 42 -19.59 28.11 -20.65
C GLU A 42 -19.15 29.08 -21.75
N THR A 43 -19.20 28.66 -23.01
CA THR A 43 -18.90 29.53 -24.16
C THR A 43 -19.95 30.64 -24.30
N GLU A 44 -21.24 30.30 -24.26
CA GLU A 44 -22.34 31.28 -24.27
C GLU A 44 -22.24 32.26 -23.09
N ARG A 45 -21.89 31.76 -21.89
CA ARG A 45 -21.68 32.62 -20.71
C ARG A 45 -20.47 33.55 -20.86
N ALA A 46 -19.44 33.15 -21.60
CA ALA A 46 -18.29 33.99 -21.90
C ALA A 46 -18.67 35.08 -22.90
N GLU A 47 -19.40 34.75 -23.96
CA GLU A 47 -19.90 35.71 -24.96
C GLU A 47 -20.84 36.74 -24.33
N CYS A 48 -21.82 36.31 -23.52
CA CYS A 48 -22.70 37.22 -22.76
C CYS A 48 -21.90 38.17 -21.84
N ARG A 49 -20.78 37.70 -21.28
CA ARG A 49 -19.90 38.53 -20.44
C ARG A 49 -19.19 39.60 -21.26
N CYS A 50 -18.69 39.25 -22.45
CA CYS A 50 -18.04 40.19 -23.37
C CYS A 50 -19.03 41.25 -23.88
N GLN A 51 -20.26 40.84 -24.25
CA GLN A 51 -21.29 41.78 -24.70
C GLN A 51 -21.68 42.79 -23.60
N ARG A 52 -21.76 42.35 -22.35
CA ARG A 52 -22.11 43.22 -21.22
C ARG A 52 -21.01 44.25 -20.90
N VAL A 53 -19.74 43.88 -21.04
CA VAL A 53 -18.61 44.82 -20.85
C VAL A 53 -18.59 45.88 -21.95
N ASN A 54 -18.88 45.50 -23.20
CA ASN A 54 -18.94 46.45 -24.31
C ASN A 54 -20.16 47.38 -24.23
N ALA A 55 -21.31 46.90 -23.75
CA ALA A 55 -22.49 47.74 -23.55
C ALA A 55 -22.32 48.80 -22.44
N THR A 56 -21.31 48.66 -21.57
CA THR A 56 -21.06 49.60 -20.46
C THR A 56 -20.25 50.84 -20.90
N ILE A 57 -19.68 50.84 -22.12
CA ILE A 57 -18.72 51.88 -22.54
C ILE A 57 -19.35 52.99 -23.42
N ASP A 58 -20.52 52.78 -24.03
CA ASP A 58 -21.06 53.71 -25.05
C ASP A 58 -22.44 54.34 -24.77
N PHE A 59 -22.92 54.38 -23.52
CA PHE A 59 -24.15 55.11 -23.18
C PHE A 59 -23.91 56.35 -22.30
N PRO A 60 -23.53 57.50 -22.88
CA PRO A 60 -23.70 58.79 -22.24
C PRO A 60 -25.16 59.22 -22.42
N GLY A 61 -26.06 58.65 -21.61
CA GLY A 61 -27.47 59.01 -21.63
C GLY A 61 -28.21 58.31 -20.50
N GLN A 62 -28.62 59.09 -19.50
CA GLN A 62 -29.47 58.70 -18.38
C GLN A 62 -30.72 57.96 -18.87
N LEU A 63 -30.68 56.63 -18.90
CA LEU A 63 -31.86 55.81 -18.73
C LEU A 63 -31.80 55.24 -17.32
N GLU A 64 -32.53 55.92 -16.45
CA GLU A 64 -32.87 55.47 -15.10
C GLU A 64 -33.71 54.19 -15.22
N MET A 65 -33.04 53.06 -15.42
CA MET A 65 -33.68 51.75 -15.34
C MET A 65 -34.24 51.58 -13.93
N GLN A 66 -35.56 51.41 -13.84
CA GLN A 66 -36.26 51.27 -12.58
C GLN A 66 -35.69 50.09 -11.76
N PRO A 67 -35.43 50.25 -10.45
CA PRO A 67 -34.82 49.24 -9.58
C PRO A 67 -35.51 47.86 -9.56
N HIS A 68 -36.76 47.79 -10.01
CA HIS A 68 -37.60 46.60 -9.96
C HIS A 68 -37.25 45.53 -11.03
N GLU A 69 -36.68 45.91 -12.17
CA GLU A 69 -36.29 44.96 -13.22
C GLU A 69 -34.98 44.20 -12.88
N TRP A 70 -34.07 44.83 -12.13
CA TRP A 70 -32.81 44.20 -11.73
C TRP A 70 -33.00 43.09 -10.70
N GLN A 71 -33.97 43.25 -9.81
CA GLN A 71 -34.30 42.22 -8.83
C GLN A 71 -34.90 40.97 -9.48
N THR A 72 -35.76 41.15 -10.49
CA THR A 72 -36.41 40.02 -11.17
C THR A 72 -35.42 39.18 -11.98
N ASP A 73 -34.50 39.79 -12.74
CA ASP A 73 -33.46 39.04 -13.46
C ASP A 73 -32.53 38.27 -12.49
N LEU A 74 -32.10 38.90 -11.40
CA LEU A 74 -31.22 38.24 -10.43
C LEU A 74 -31.91 37.05 -9.75
N THR A 75 -33.18 37.18 -9.39
CA THR A 75 -33.96 36.08 -8.80
C THR A 75 -34.11 34.92 -9.79
N ILE A 76 -34.40 35.19 -11.06
CA ILE A 76 -34.50 34.14 -12.10
C ILE A 76 -33.15 33.43 -12.27
N ARG A 77 -32.04 34.15 -12.28
CA ARG A 77 -30.70 33.56 -12.42
C ARG A 77 -30.29 32.72 -11.21
N LEU A 78 -30.65 33.16 -10.00
CA LEU A 78 -30.44 32.39 -8.77
C LEU A 78 -31.28 31.11 -8.77
N GLN A 79 -32.57 31.19 -9.11
CA GLN A 79 -33.44 30.01 -9.22
C GLN A 79 -32.92 29.04 -10.28
N THR A 80 -32.48 29.53 -11.43
CA THR A 80 -31.90 28.68 -12.49
C THR A 80 -30.62 28.00 -12.02
N ALA A 81 -29.76 28.71 -11.29
CA ALA A 81 -28.55 28.14 -10.71
C ALA A 81 -28.86 27.09 -9.63
N GLU A 82 -29.87 27.32 -8.81
CA GLU A 82 -30.33 26.39 -7.78
C GLU A 82 -30.90 25.10 -8.38
N ILE A 83 -31.70 25.20 -9.45
CA ILE A 83 -32.18 24.04 -10.22
C ILE A 83 -30.99 23.25 -10.80
N GLY A 84 -30.02 23.94 -11.40
CA GLY A 84 -28.81 23.31 -11.94
C GLY A 84 -27.97 22.59 -10.87
N PHE A 85 -27.84 23.21 -9.70
CA PHE A 85 -27.12 22.61 -8.56
C PHE A 85 -27.83 21.36 -8.03
N ASN A 86 -29.16 21.41 -7.89
CA ASN A 86 -29.94 20.25 -7.45
C ASN A 86 -29.85 19.09 -8.45
N LYS A 87 -29.88 19.38 -9.75
CA LYS A 87 -29.68 18.36 -10.79
C LYS A 87 -28.28 17.73 -10.72
N ALA A 88 -27.23 18.54 -10.57
CA ALA A 88 -25.86 18.04 -10.44
C ALA A 88 -25.69 17.18 -9.18
N LYS A 89 -26.34 17.55 -8.08
CA LYS A 89 -26.35 16.78 -6.83
C LYS A 89 -27.05 15.42 -7.00
N GLU A 90 -28.15 15.38 -7.76
CA GLU A 90 -28.86 14.14 -8.08
C GLU A 90 -27.97 13.19 -8.92
N GLU A 91 -27.35 13.70 -9.98
CA GLU A 91 -26.43 12.92 -10.83
C GLU A 91 -25.22 12.41 -10.04
N TYR A 92 -24.65 13.22 -9.15
CA TYR A 92 -23.58 12.78 -8.26
C TYR A 92 -24.03 11.61 -7.36
N ASN A 93 -25.24 11.67 -6.81
CA ASN A 93 -25.77 10.58 -5.99
C ASN A 93 -25.99 9.31 -6.83
N LYS A 94 -26.50 9.41 -8.06
CA LYS A 94 -26.63 8.27 -8.97
C LYS A 94 -25.29 7.60 -9.25
N VAL A 95 -24.25 8.38 -9.56
CA VAL A 95 -22.89 7.85 -9.79
C VAL A 95 -22.32 7.21 -8.53
N LYS A 96 -22.57 7.81 -7.36
CA LYS A 96 -22.14 7.25 -6.07
C LYS A 96 -22.81 5.90 -5.79
N ASP A 97 -24.12 5.79 -6.02
CA ASP A 97 -24.87 4.55 -5.82
C ASP A 97 -24.42 3.46 -6.81
N ALA A 98 -24.19 3.82 -8.07
CA ALA A 98 -23.63 2.91 -9.08
C ALA A 98 -22.22 2.42 -8.68
N LEU A 99 -21.37 3.30 -8.14
CA LEU A 99 -20.05 2.92 -7.65
C LEU A 99 -20.13 1.97 -6.44
N THR A 100 -21.09 2.19 -5.53
CA THR A 100 -21.34 1.28 -4.41
C THR A 100 -21.81 -0.08 -4.90
N ALA A 101 -22.72 -0.13 -5.88
CA ALA A 101 -23.19 -1.39 -6.48
C ALA A 101 -22.05 -2.15 -7.19
N ALA A 102 -21.23 -1.47 -7.99
CA ALA A 102 -20.10 -2.08 -8.68
C ALA A 102 -19.04 -2.63 -7.71
N ASN A 103 -18.78 -1.94 -6.59
CA ASN A 103 -17.88 -2.47 -5.56
C ASN A 103 -18.43 -3.72 -4.88
N ALA A 104 -19.74 -3.76 -4.58
CA ALA A 104 -20.38 -4.94 -4.00
C ALA A 104 -20.31 -6.14 -4.95
N GLU A 105 -20.47 -5.91 -6.26
CA GLU A 105 -20.32 -6.95 -7.29
C GLU A 105 -18.87 -7.44 -7.39
N ALA A 106 -17.88 -6.53 -7.34
CA ALA A 106 -16.47 -6.91 -7.33
C ALA A 106 -16.10 -7.78 -6.12
N ASP A 107 -16.64 -7.46 -4.94
CA ASP A 107 -16.45 -8.27 -3.73
C ASP A 107 -17.11 -9.65 -3.85
N PHE A 108 -18.30 -9.73 -4.45
CA PHE A 108 -18.97 -11.01 -4.74
C PHE A 108 -18.13 -11.88 -5.69
N ILE A 109 -17.66 -11.32 -6.81
CA ILE A 109 -16.79 -12.03 -7.77
C ILE A 109 -15.50 -12.51 -7.08
N LYS A 110 -14.91 -11.66 -6.23
CA LYS A 110 -13.71 -12.02 -5.47
C LYS A 110 -13.95 -13.20 -4.53
N SER A 111 -15.08 -13.22 -3.81
CA SER A 111 -15.48 -14.34 -2.97
C SER A 111 -15.67 -15.61 -3.80
N ARG A 112 -16.36 -15.52 -4.94
CA ARG A 112 -16.59 -16.67 -5.83
C ARG A 112 -15.28 -17.26 -6.38
N ASN A 113 -14.32 -16.41 -6.72
CA ASN A 113 -12.99 -16.85 -7.15
C ASN A 113 -12.25 -17.60 -6.04
N GLN A 114 -12.39 -17.18 -4.78
CA GLN A 114 -11.80 -17.90 -3.65
C GLN A 114 -12.43 -19.28 -3.45
N ASP A 115 -13.75 -19.40 -3.65
CA ASP A 115 -14.44 -20.69 -3.59
C ASP A 115 -13.95 -21.63 -4.71
N LEU A 116 -13.84 -21.12 -5.94
CA LEU A 116 -13.33 -21.89 -7.08
C LEU A 116 -11.86 -22.32 -6.91
N GLU A 117 -11.01 -21.45 -6.34
CA GLU A 117 -9.63 -21.81 -6.00
C GLU A 117 -9.57 -22.94 -4.97
N TYR A 118 -10.48 -22.93 -3.99
CA TYR A 118 -10.60 -24.01 -3.00
C TYR A 118 -11.09 -25.32 -3.64
N GLU A 119 -12.09 -25.27 -4.52
CA GLU A 119 -12.56 -26.43 -5.28
C GLU A 119 -11.43 -27.03 -6.15
N LEU A 120 -10.68 -26.20 -6.87
CA LEU A 120 -9.52 -26.64 -7.66
C LEU A 120 -8.44 -27.29 -6.78
N PHE A 121 -8.19 -26.74 -5.59
CA PHE A 121 -7.27 -27.34 -4.63
C PHE A 121 -7.73 -28.73 -4.21
N GLN A 122 -9.03 -28.91 -3.91
CA GLN A 122 -9.59 -30.20 -3.53
C GLN A 122 -9.51 -31.23 -4.65
N VAL A 123 -9.83 -30.83 -5.89
CA VAL A 123 -9.72 -31.70 -7.07
C VAL A 123 -8.27 -32.15 -7.29
N ARG A 124 -7.28 -31.25 -7.15
CA ARG A 124 -5.86 -31.62 -7.24
C ARG A 124 -5.44 -32.58 -6.13
N ALA A 125 -5.89 -32.34 -4.89
CA ALA A 125 -5.59 -33.22 -3.77
C ALA A 125 -6.20 -34.62 -3.93
N ALA A 126 -7.40 -34.72 -4.54
CA ALA A 126 -8.02 -35.99 -4.90
C ALA A 126 -7.22 -36.70 -6.01
N SER A 127 -6.87 -35.99 -7.08
CA SER A 127 -6.07 -36.53 -8.18
C SER A 127 -4.69 -37.03 -7.73
N GLN A 128 -4.02 -36.33 -6.81
CA GLN A 128 -2.75 -36.81 -6.23
C GLN A 128 -2.92 -38.07 -5.38
N ARG A 129 -4.03 -38.21 -4.65
CA ARG A 129 -4.34 -39.43 -3.89
C ARG A 129 -4.57 -40.61 -4.82
N ASP A 130 -5.33 -40.40 -5.91
CA ASP A 130 -5.58 -41.44 -6.92
C ASP A 130 -4.27 -41.88 -7.60
N GLN A 131 -3.40 -40.93 -7.98
CA GLN A 131 -2.06 -41.25 -8.50
C GLN A 131 -1.20 -42.03 -7.50
N SER A 132 -1.25 -41.68 -6.21
CA SER A 132 -0.51 -42.39 -5.16
C SER A 132 -1.02 -43.81 -4.96
N LEU A 133 -2.33 -44.01 -5.02
CA LEU A 133 -2.97 -45.33 -4.95
C LEU A 133 -2.59 -46.18 -6.18
N GLU A 134 -2.56 -45.58 -7.37
CA GLU A 134 -2.13 -46.25 -8.60
C GLU A 134 -0.66 -46.68 -8.53
N GLN A 135 0.23 -45.80 -8.06
CA GLN A 135 1.65 -46.13 -7.84
C GLN A 135 1.84 -47.23 -6.79
N ALA A 136 1.06 -47.19 -5.71
CA ALA A 136 1.08 -48.24 -4.68
C ALA A 136 0.60 -49.58 -5.26
N HIS A 137 -0.46 -49.57 -6.08
CA HIS A 137 -0.98 -50.76 -6.75
C HIS A 137 0.05 -51.34 -7.74
N LEU A 138 0.64 -50.51 -8.60
CA LEU A 138 1.73 -50.91 -9.50
C LEU A 138 2.92 -51.50 -8.73
N SER A 139 3.32 -50.88 -7.61
CA SER A 139 4.41 -51.37 -6.76
C SER A 139 4.07 -52.70 -6.08
N ALA A 140 2.82 -52.90 -5.66
CA ALA A 140 2.37 -54.15 -5.06
C ALA A 140 2.32 -55.29 -6.08
N VAL A 141 1.84 -55.02 -7.29
CA VAL A 141 1.84 -55.99 -8.41
C VAL A 141 3.26 -56.41 -8.74
N LEU A 142 4.21 -55.47 -8.81
CA LEU A 142 5.63 -55.77 -9.07
C LEU A 142 6.31 -56.57 -7.93
N ARG A 143 5.89 -56.39 -6.68
CA ARG A 143 6.45 -57.13 -5.52
C ARG A 143 5.86 -58.53 -5.33
N ASN A 144 4.60 -58.72 -5.71
CA ASN A 144 3.86 -59.96 -5.46
C ASN A 144 3.89 -60.93 -6.65
N ASP A 145 4.79 -60.75 -7.62
CA ASP A 145 5.11 -61.76 -8.63
C ASP A 145 6.37 -62.55 -8.24
N PRO A 146 6.27 -63.57 -7.36
CA PRO A 146 7.40 -64.42 -6.98
C PRO A 146 7.92 -65.27 -8.15
N THR A 147 7.19 -65.34 -9.26
CA THR A 147 7.55 -66.09 -10.48
C THR A 147 8.51 -65.33 -11.39
N GLY A 148 8.52 -63.99 -11.35
CA GLY A 148 9.38 -63.14 -12.19
C GLY A 148 10.86 -63.15 -11.81
N GLN A 149 11.21 -63.37 -10.53
CA GLN A 149 12.61 -63.47 -10.11
C GLN A 149 13.22 -64.87 -10.27
N ALA A 150 12.40 -65.93 -10.36
CA ALA A 150 12.89 -67.29 -10.63
C ALA A 150 13.17 -67.54 -12.12
N PHE A 151 12.63 -66.72 -13.03
CA PHE A 151 12.73 -66.93 -14.48
C PHE A 151 13.97 -66.30 -15.14
N LEU A 152 14.76 -65.51 -14.42
CA LEU A 152 16.05 -65.00 -14.93
C LEU A 152 17.24 -65.94 -14.66
N HIS A 153 17.01 -67.08 -14.02
CA HIS A 153 18.10 -68.01 -13.69
C HIS A 153 17.99 -69.45 -14.18
N ASN A 154 16.92 -69.86 -14.87
CA ASN A 154 16.84 -71.20 -15.44
C ASN A 154 16.64 -71.15 -16.96
N ASP A 155 17.78 -71.13 -17.64
CA ASP A 155 17.94 -71.68 -18.97
C ASP A 155 17.82 -73.21 -18.84
N THR A 156 16.65 -73.76 -19.16
CA THR A 156 16.47 -75.13 -19.69
C THR A 156 15.01 -75.32 -20.03
N GLY A 157 14.76 -75.53 -21.32
CA GLY A 157 13.43 -75.60 -21.91
C GLY A 157 12.50 -76.60 -21.25
N SER A 158 11.26 -76.15 -21.01
CA SER A 158 10.11 -77.05 -20.89
C SER A 158 8.86 -76.29 -21.30
N GLU A 159 8.27 -76.74 -22.40
CA GLU A 159 7.01 -76.28 -22.98
C GLU A 159 5.85 -76.63 -22.04
N ILE A 160 5.50 -75.76 -21.09
CA ILE A 160 4.24 -75.92 -20.33
C ILE A 160 3.55 -74.56 -20.12
N GLY A 161 2.52 -74.32 -20.93
CA GLY A 161 1.22 -73.80 -20.46
C GLY A 161 1.10 -72.33 -20.04
N SER A 162 1.51 -71.38 -20.88
CA SER A 162 1.36 -69.94 -20.66
C SER A 162 -0.02 -69.38 -21.10
N ASN A 163 -1.13 -69.67 -20.39
CA ASN A 163 -2.45 -69.21 -20.88
C ASN A 163 -3.46 -68.63 -19.87
N GLY A 164 -3.05 -68.29 -18.64
CA GLY A 164 -4.01 -67.82 -17.62
C GLY A 164 -3.89 -66.34 -17.21
N TYR A 165 -2.67 -65.82 -17.04
CA TYR A 165 -2.46 -64.65 -16.18
C TYR A 165 -2.26 -63.30 -16.90
N TRP A 166 -2.08 -63.29 -18.23
CA TRP A 166 -1.96 -62.05 -19.00
C TRP A 166 -3.31 -61.43 -19.42
N SER A 167 -4.44 -62.14 -19.22
CA SER A 167 -5.77 -61.72 -19.67
C SER A 167 -6.40 -60.60 -18.83
N LEU A 168 -6.02 -60.40 -17.57
CA LEU A 168 -6.60 -59.33 -16.74
C LEU A 168 -5.97 -57.96 -17.01
N GLY A 169 -4.69 -57.92 -17.41
CA GLY A 169 -3.99 -56.68 -17.73
C GLY A 169 -4.49 -56.00 -19.00
N THR A 170 -4.97 -56.78 -19.98
CA THR A 170 -5.41 -56.25 -21.27
C THR A 170 -6.72 -55.48 -21.23
N GLU A 171 -7.60 -55.71 -20.24
CA GLU A 171 -8.90 -55.01 -20.18
C GLU A 171 -8.90 -53.84 -19.18
N LEU A 172 -8.16 -53.93 -18.08
CA LEU A 172 -8.17 -52.89 -17.05
C LEU A 172 -7.31 -51.67 -17.42
N VAL A 173 -6.14 -51.90 -18.03
CA VAL A 173 -5.20 -50.84 -18.40
C VAL A 173 -5.81 -49.83 -19.40
N PRO A 174 -6.52 -50.26 -20.47
CA PRO A 174 -7.15 -49.32 -21.38
C PRO A 174 -8.26 -48.46 -20.73
N LYS A 175 -9.03 -49.04 -19.79
CA LYS A 175 -10.09 -48.29 -19.06
C LYS A 175 -9.50 -47.22 -18.14
N LEU A 176 -8.41 -47.54 -17.44
CA LEU A 176 -7.72 -46.59 -16.57
C LEU A 176 -7.06 -45.48 -17.41
N LEU A 177 -6.40 -45.84 -18.51
CA LEU A 177 -5.79 -44.87 -19.43
C LEU A 177 -6.83 -43.92 -20.04
N ALA A 178 -8.00 -44.43 -20.44
CA ALA A 178 -9.11 -43.60 -20.92
C ALA A 178 -9.64 -42.65 -19.83
N THR A 179 -9.67 -43.09 -18.57
CA THR A 179 -10.08 -42.25 -17.44
C THR A 179 -9.09 -41.14 -17.17
N ILE A 180 -7.78 -41.44 -17.20
CA ILE A 180 -6.71 -40.45 -17.06
C ILE A 180 -6.79 -39.41 -18.19
N GLN A 181 -6.93 -39.86 -19.44
CA GLN A 181 -7.06 -38.96 -20.60
C GLN A 181 -8.28 -38.06 -20.49
N THR A 182 -9.41 -38.58 -19.97
CA THR A 182 -10.62 -37.77 -19.74
C THR A 182 -10.38 -36.71 -18.68
N ARG A 183 -9.68 -37.05 -17.58
CA ARG A 183 -9.36 -36.11 -16.50
C ARG A 183 -8.34 -35.06 -16.94
N ASP A 184 -7.35 -35.43 -17.75
CA ASP A 184 -6.39 -34.47 -18.31
C ASP A 184 -7.06 -33.46 -19.25
N ALA A 185 -8.05 -33.90 -20.04
CA ALA A 185 -8.85 -33.00 -20.86
C ALA A 185 -9.68 -32.03 -20.01
N GLU A 186 -10.30 -32.52 -18.93
CA GLU A 186 -11.05 -31.69 -17.97
C GLU A 186 -10.16 -30.66 -17.26
N ILE A 187 -8.96 -31.06 -16.84
CA ILE A 187 -7.97 -30.14 -16.24
C ILE A 187 -7.56 -29.06 -17.24
N LYS A 188 -7.37 -29.43 -18.51
CA LYS A 188 -7.00 -28.47 -19.56
C LYS A 188 -8.11 -27.45 -19.82
N ASP A 189 -9.36 -27.89 -19.88
CA ASP A 189 -10.53 -27.01 -20.05
C ASP A 189 -10.72 -26.04 -18.88
N LEU A 190 -10.54 -26.53 -17.64
CA LEU A 190 -10.56 -25.69 -16.44
C LEU A 190 -9.42 -24.66 -16.43
N GLN A 191 -8.21 -25.04 -16.87
CA GLN A 191 -7.09 -24.11 -16.99
C GLN A 191 -7.36 -23.00 -18.01
N GLU A 192 -7.95 -23.32 -19.15
CA GLU A 192 -8.35 -22.35 -20.16
C GLU A 192 -9.42 -21.39 -19.63
N THR A 193 -10.40 -21.92 -18.90
CA THR A 193 -11.45 -21.12 -18.24
C THR A 193 -10.85 -20.13 -17.22
N VAL A 194 -9.94 -20.58 -16.35
CA VAL A 194 -9.26 -19.71 -15.37
C VAL A 194 -8.44 -18.62 -16.07
N ASN A 195 -7.74 -18.95 -17.15
CA ASN A 195 -6.96 -17.97 -17.91
C ASN A 195 -7.87 -16.91 -18.56
N LYS A 196 -9.02 -17.33 -19.09
CA LYS A 196 -10.02 -16.41 -19.66
C LYS A 196 -10.58 -15.47 -18.60
N GLU A 197 -10.91 -15.97 -17.41
CA GLU A 197 -11.43 -15.13 -16.32
C GLU A 197 -10.38 -14.17 -15.77
N ARG A 198 -9.11 -14.59 -15.69
CA ARG A 198 -8.00 -13.68 -15.37
C ARG A 198 -7.89 -12.54 -16.37
N SER A 199 -7.99 -12.84 -17.68
CA SER A 199 -7.96 -11.82 -18.73
C SER A 199 -9.12 -10.81 -18.59
N VAL A 200 -10.33 -11.27 -18.31
CA VAL A 200 -11.49 -10.38 -18.06
C VAL A 200 -11.28 -9.52 -16.81
N ASN A 201 -10.74 -10.09 -15.73
CA ASN A 201 -10.45 -9.34 -14.50
C ASN A 201 -9.38 -8.26 -14.74
N ASP A 202 -8.36 -8.56 -15.52
CA ASP A 202 -7.33 -7.59 -15.90
C ASP A 202 -7.90 -6.46 -16.76
N GLN A 203 -8.80 -6.76 -17.69
CA GLN A 203 -9.53 -5.74 -18.46
C GLN A 203 -10.40 -4.86 -17.55
N LEU A 204 -11.13 -5.45 -16.59
CA LEU A 204 -11.96 -4.70 -15.65
C LEU A 204 -11.11 -3.78 -14.75
N LYS A 205 -9.95 -4.25 -14.28
CA LYS A 205 -9.00 -3.43 -13.52
C LYS A 205 -8.44 -2.27 -14.34
N GLN A 206 -8.11 -2.51 -15.61
CA GLN A 206 -7.66 -1.44 -16.51
C GLN A 206 -8.77 -0.40 -16.73
N HIS A 207 -10.02 -0.84 -16.93
CA HIS A 207 -11.16 0.04 -17.08
C HIS A 207 -11.42 0.87 -15.81
N LEU A 208 -11.39 0.24 -14.63
CA LEU A 208 -11.52 0.93 -13.35
C LEU A 208 -10.41 1.97 -13.14
N ALA A 209 -9.17 1.64 -13.49
CA ALA A 209 -8.06 2.58 -13.42
C ALA A 209 -8.24 3.78 -14.36
N ALA A 210 -8.75 3.56 -15.58
CA ALA A 210 -9.06 4.62 -16.53
C ALA A 210 -10.15 5.57 -15.99
N VAL A 211 -11.26 5.01 -15.47
CA VAL A 211 -12.36 5.79 -14.87
C VAL A 211 -11.88 6.61 -13.67
N VAL A 212 -11.06 6.03 -12.79
CA VAL A 212 -10.47 6.76 -11.65
C VAL A 212 -9.57 7.90 -12.12
N SER A 213 -8.75 7.68 -13.15
CA SER A 213 -7.88 8.72 -13.71
C SER A 213 -8.69 9.85 -14.34
N GLU A 214 -9.76 9.52 -15.06
CA GLU A 214 -10.67 10.50 -15.63
C GLU A 214 -11.37 11.33 -14.55
N MET A 215 -11.91 10.68 -13.50
CA MET A 215 -12.54 11.34 -12.35
C MET A 215 -11.56 12.27 -11.61
N GLN A 216 -10.29 11.88 -11.47
CA GLN A 216 -9.27 12.75 -10.88
C GLN A 216 -8.96 13.95 -11.79
N SER A 217 -8.93 13.75 -13.11
CA SER A 217 -8.71 14.84 -14.06
C SER A 217 -9.86 15.86 -14.04
N THR A 218 -11.11 15.40 -14.02
CA THR A 218 -12.29 16.26 -13.98
C THR A 218 -12.40 16.98 -12.64
N SER A 219 -12.16 16.30 -11.53
CA SER A 219 -12.08 16.94 -10.20
C SER A 219 -11.03 18.04 -10.16
N LYS A 220 -9.86 17.82 -10.78
CA LYS A 220 -8.80 18.82 -10.86
C LYS A 220 -9.24 20.04 -11.69
N THR A 221 -9.83 19.82 -12.86
CA THR A 221 -10.36 20.90 -13.72
C THR A 221 -11.46 21.70 -13.02
N VAL A 222 -12.37 21.04 -12.30
CA VAL A 222 -13.41 21.71 -11.50
C VAL A 222 -12.79 22.57 -10.40
N LEU A 223 -11.79 22.07 -9.67
CA LEU A 223 -11.10 22.83 -8.63
C LEU A 223 -10.32 24.02 -9.19
N GLU A 224 -9.64 23.86 -10.33
CA GLU A 224 -8.96 24.96 -11.04
C GLU A 224 -9.97 26.02 -11.51
N THR A 225 -11.13 25.60 -12.00
CA THR A 225 -12.22 26.50 -12.42
C THR A 225 -12.82 27.28 -11.24
N ILE A 226 -13.01 26.62 -10.09
CA ILE A 226 -13.47 27.28 -8.86
C ILE A 226 -12.41 28.27 -8.37
N SER A 227 -11.13 27.89 -8.38
CA SER A 227 -10.02 28.75 -7.94
C SER A 227 -9.89 30.00 -8.82
N THR A 228 -9.94 29.84 -10.15
CA THR A 228 -9.92 30.98 -11.08
C THR A 228 -11.12 31.91 -10.90
N ARG A 229 -12.32 31.37 -10.65
CA ARG A 229 -13.50 32.18 -10.33
C ARG A 229 -13.35 32.97 -9.03
N LEU A 230 -12.84 32.35 -7.96
CA LEU A 230 -12.61 33.02 -6.67
C LEU A 230 -11.56 34.13 -6.78
N HIS A 231 -10.51 33.93 -7.58
CA HIS A 231 -9.51 34.97 -7.83
C HIS A 231 -10.08 36.13 -8.66
N ALA A 232 -10.89 35.84 -9.69
CA ALA A 232 -11.54 36.88 -10.48
C ALA A 232 -12.47 37.76 -9.64
N THR A 233 -13.29 37.17 -8.75
CA THR A 233 -14.16 37.95 -7.84
C THR A 233 -13.38 38.77 -6.82
N ALA A 234 -12.27 38.24 -6.29
CA ALA A 234 -11.40 38.98 -5.37
C ALA A 234 -10.76 40.20 -6.07
N SER A 235 -10.29 40.05 -7.31
CA SER A 235 -9.68 41.15 -8.08
C SER A 235 -10.69 42.24 -8.47
N THR A 236 -11.94 41.90 -8.75
CA THR A 236 -12.97 42.91 -9.03
C THR A 236 -13.38 43.71 -7.79
N ARG A 237 -13.32 43.11 -6.58
CA ARG A 237 -13.70 43.81 -5.34
C ARG A 237 -12.69 44.85 -4.88
N VAL A 238 -11.39 44.61 -5.11
CA VAL A 238 -10.33 45.56 -4.74
C VAL A 238 -10.32 46.81 -5.63
N ARG A 239 -10.87 46.74 -6.85
CA ARG A 239 -10.88 47.88 -7.78
C ARG A 239 -12.04 48.87 -7.55
N SER A 240 -13.05 48.50 -6.76
CA SER A 240 -14.21 49.35 -6.44
C SER A 240 -14.10 50.12 -5.11
N GLU A 241 -13.02 49.94 -4.34
CA GLU A 241 -12.82 50.63 -3.05
C GLU A 241 -11.77 51.76 -3.11
N SER A 242 -11.19 52.04 -4.28
CA SER A 242 -10.21 53.10 -4.48
C SER A 242 -10.78 54.30 -5.23
N GLU A 243 -11.95 54.79 -4.84
CA GLU A 243 -12.35 56.16 -5.15
C GLU A 243 -12.03 57.08 -3.96
N PRO A 244 -11.30 58.20 -4.18
CA PRO A 244 -10.96 59.14 -3.12
C PRO A 244 -12.22 59.92 -2.73
N ASN A 245 -12.86 59.47 -1.65
CA ASN A 245 -14.01 60.17 -1.08
C ASN A 245 -13.54 61.38 -0.25
N THR A 246 -13.25 62.48 -0.94
CA THR A 246 -13.17 63.81 -0.33
C THR A 246 -14.58 64.30 -0.03
N ASN A 247 -15.09 64.01 1.17
CA ASN A 247 -15.98 64.98 1.79
C ASN A 247 -15.88 64.98 3.31
N ARG A 248 -15.47 66.14 3.81
CA ARG A 248 -15.14 66.47 5.19
C ARG A 248 -16.37 67.16 5.77
N ASN A 249 -16.93 66.64 6.86
CA ASN A 249 -17.80 67.44 7.71
C ASN A 249 -17.61 67.06 9.18
N PRO A 250 -17.31 68.03 10.07
CA PRO A 250 -17.24 67.81 11.51
C PRO A 250 -18.57 68.16 12.16
N GLY A 251 -19.05 67.34 13.09
CA GLY A 251 -20.15 67.77 13.94
C GLY A 251 -20.83 66.67 14.74
N THR A 252 -20.67 66.79 16.06
CA THR A 252 -21.67 66.54 17.10
C THR A 252 -21.71 65.14 17.77
N GLU A 253 -21.09 65.14 18.95
CA GLU A 253 -21.44 64.47 20.21
C GLU A 253 -22.71 63.58 20.29
N LYS A 254 -22.60 62.38 20.89
CA LYS A 254 -22.97 62.05 22.28
C LYS A 254 -23.09 60.53 22.49
N GLU A 255 -22.34 60.06 23.49
CA GLU A 255 -22.82 59.29 24.64
C GLU A 255 -23.77 58.08 24.41
N ALA A 256 -23.26 56.86 24.60
CA ALA A 256 -23.89 55.83 25.43
C ALA A 256 -22.98 54.58 25.53
N THR A 257 -22.41 54.42 26.72
CA THR A 257 -21.58 53.30 27.15
C THR A 257 -22.48 52.10 27.51
N LEU A 258 -22.25 50.92 26.92
CA LEU A 258 -22.67 49.64 27.47
C LEU A 258 -21.56 48.58 27.30
N PRO A 259 -21.23 47.81 28.35
CA PRO A 259 -20.21 46.78 28.26
C PRO A 259 -20.83 45.47 27.79
N ILE A 260 -20.48 45.00 26.59
CA ILE A 260 -20.71 43.61 26.18
C ILE A 260 -19.38 42.89 26.27
N ASP A 261 -19.29 42.10 27.33
CA ASP A 261 -18.20 41.20 27.65
C ASP A 261 -18.16 40.08 26.59
N ARG A 262 -17.24 40.19 25.63
CA ARG A 262 -16.96 39.17 24.61
C ARG A 262 -15.53 38.66 24.80
N GLN A 263 -15.43 37.64 25.66
CA GLN A 263 -14.23 36.83 25.83
C GLN A 263 -13.79 36.26 24.47
N SER A 264 -12.79 36.90 23.88
CA SER A 264 -12.11 36.43 22.69
C SER A 264 -10.90 35.61 23.15
N SER A 265 -11.01 34.29 23.09
CA SER A 265 -9.89 33.37 23.31
C SER A 265 -8.79 33.64 22.27
N THR A 266 -7.73 34.30 22.71
CA THR A 266 -6.49 34.47 21.95
C THR A 266 -5.76 33.13 21.90
N ARG A 267 -5.89 32.46 20.76
CA ARG A 267 -5.16 31.23 20.43
C ARG A 267 -3.68 31.61 20.20
N THR A 268 -2.87 31.42 21.23
CA THR A 268 -1.41 31.59 21.20
C THR A 268 -0.80 30.57 20.23
N LEU A 269 -0.25 31.07 19.12
CA LEU A 269 0.56 30.30 18.19
C LEU A 269 1.92 30.01 18.85
N ARG A 270 2.17 28.74 19.21
CA ARG A 270 3.48 28.27 19.66
C ARG A 270 4.46 28.24 18.47
N PRO A 271 5.69 28.76 18.62
CA PRO A 271 6.70 28.68 17.58
C PRO A 271 7.27 27.26 17.48
N LYS A 272 7.32 26.72 16.26
CA LYS A 272 7.99 25.46 15.94
C LYS A 272 9.51 25.67 16.05
N LYS A 273 10.14 25.07 17.06
CA LYS A 273 11.60 24.93 17.10
C LYS A 273 12.04 23.94 16.03
N SER A 274 12.75 24.47 15.03
CA SER A 274 13.57 23.74 14.08
C SER A 274 14.79 23.15 14.82
N LEU A 275 14.90 21.83 14.85
CA LEU A 275 16.11 21.12 15.30
C LEU A 275 16.93 20.76 14.06
N LEU A 276 17.79 21.69 13.66
CA LEU A 276 18.98 21.39 12.86
C LEU A 276 20.13 21.22 13.85
N ALA A 277 20.57 19.97 14.04
CA ALA A 277 21.78 19.65 14.77
C ALA A 277 22.87 19.26 13.78
N THR A 278 23.85 20.16 13.68
CA THR A 278 25.17 20.04 13.07
C THR A 278 25.91 18.81 13.59
N LEU A 279 26.40 17.97 12.68
CA LEU A 279 27.32 16.86 12.99
C LEU A 279 28.68 17.19 12.36
N ASN A 280 29.64 17.53 13.23
CA ASN A 280 31.05 17.62 12.88
C ASN A 280 31.71 16.26 13.08
N ASN A 281 32.48 15.87 12.07
CA ASN A 281 33.37 14.71 12.06
C ASN A 281 34.54 14.90 13.03
N ALA A 282 34.91 13.84 13.73
CA ALA A 282 36.29 13.59 14.11
C ALA A 282 36.57 12.07 14.07
N THR A 283 37.41 11.71 13.12
CA THR A 283 37.99 10.39 12.86
C THR A 283 38.86 9.97 14.04
N SER A 284 38.60 8.79 14.62
CA SER A 284 39.60 8.08 15.41
C SER A 284 39.44 6.58 15.21
N SER A 285 40.41 6.03 14.48
CA SER A 285 40.64 4.63 14.22
C SER A 285 41.04 3.94 15.52
N ASN A 286 40.29 2.92 15.95
CA ASN A 286 40.80 1.86 16.82
C ASN A 286 40.07 0.55 16.48
N ASN A 287 40.81 -0.41 15.95
CA ASN A 287 40.39 -1.78 15.69
C ASN A 287 40.26 -2.55 17.01
N ALA A 288 39.11 -2.45 17.67
CA ALA A 288 38.71 -3.39 18.70
C ALA A 288 37.54 -4.23 18.16
N THR A 289 37.73 -5.55 18.11
CA THR A 289 36.69 -6.51 17.71
C THR A 289 35.47 -6.34 18.62
N PRO A 290 34.32 -5.88 18.11
CA PRO A 290 33.16 -5.62 18.96
C PRO A 290 32.60 -6.96 19.46
N SER A 291 32.49 -7.11 20.79
CA SER A 291 31.73 -8.19 21.41
C SER A 291 30.27 -8.03 20.99
N ASN A 292 29.74 -9.03 20.28
CA ASN A 292 28.39 -9.04 19.73
C ASN A 292 27.31 -9.06 20.83
N ASP A 293 26.89 -7.90 21.31
CA ASP A 293 25.78 -7.68 22.26
C ASP A 293 24.38 -7.95 21.64
N ALA A 294 24.34 -8.56 20.45
CA ALA A 294 23.12 -8.86 19.69
C ALA A 294 22.22 -9.93 20.33
N THR A 295 22.69 -10.61 21.38
CA THR A 295 21.95 -11.68 22.08
C THR A 295 20.87 -11.17 23.03
N SER A 296 20.92 -9.90 23.46
CA SER A 296 20.02 -9.36 24.49
C SER A 296 18.53 -9.25 24.07
N TYR A 297 18.23 -9.35 22.77
CA TYR A 297 16.86 -9.20 22.24
C TYR A 297 16.20 -10.54 21.87
N VAL A 298 16.91 -11.65 21.98
CA VAL A 298 16.39 -12.96 21.58
C VAL A 298 15.58 -13.53 22.75
N THR A 299 14.27 -13.34 22.71
CA THR A 299 13.36 -14.15 23.53
C THR A 299 13.05 -15.43 22.79
N ASP A 300 13.13 -16.55 23.50
CA ASP A 300 12.78 -17.85 22.94
C ASP A 300 11.34 -17.84 22.41
N THR A 301 11.16 -18.45 21.24
CA THR A 301 9.83 -18.62 20.66
C THR A 301 9.11 -19.72 21.42
N PRO A 302 7.84 -19.53 21.84
CA PRO A 302 7.07 -20.53 22.57
C PRO A 302 7.02 -21.89 21.84
N ASP A 303 7.04 -22.98 22.61
CA ASP A 303 7.14 -24.34 22.06
C ASP A 303 6.04 -24.68 21.04
N GLU A 304 4.81 -24.22 21.25
CA GLU A 304 3.70 -24.44 20.31
C GLU A 304 3.94 -23.76 18.95
N ARG A 305 4.49 -22.54 18.97
CA ARG A 305 4.87 -21.81 17.78
C ARG A 305 6.07 -22.45 17.10
N LEU A 306 7.05 -22.94 17.86
CA LEU A 306 8.20 -23.68 17.35
C LEU A 306 7.79 -24.99 16.67
N LYS A 307 6.86 -25.76 17.26
CA LYS A 307 6.29 -26.96 16.64
C LYS A 307 5.70 -26.63 15.27
N THR A 308 4.96 -25.53 15.17
CA THR A 308 4.40 -25.06 13.90
C THR A 308 5.49 -24.72 12.89
N LEU A 309 6.57 -24.03 13.30
CA LEU A 309 7.69 -23.71 12.41
C LEU A 309 8.45 -24.95 11.91
N ARG A 310 8.60 -25.97 12.77
CA ARG A 310 9.29 -27.24 12.44
C ARG A 310 8.52 -28.10 11.43
N ASN A 311 7.22 -27.86 11.26
CA ASN A 311 6.40 -28.56 10.27
C ASN A 311 6.64 -28.06 8.83
N PHE A 312 7.45 -27.02 8.64
CA PHE A 312 7.81 -26.52 7.33
C PHE A 312 9.21 -26.98 6.93
N ASP A 313 9.36 -27.36 5.66
CA ASP A 313 10.66 -27.64 5.08
C ASP A 313 11.51 -26.38 5.13
N THR A 314 12.57 -26.43 5.91
CA THR A 314 13.55 -25.35 5.93
C THR A 314 14.28 -25.38 4.60
N ALA A 315 14.22 -24.27 3.85
CA ALA A 315 15.00 -24.14 2.63
C ALA A 315 16.47 -24.48 2.98
N PRO A 316 17.13 -25.39 2.24
CA PRO A 316 18.47 -25.80 2.57
C PRO A 316 19.34 -24.55 2.63
N ALA A 317 19.85 -24.26 3.83
CA ALA A 317 20.82 -23.20 4.00
C ALA A 317 22.03 -23.61 3.17
N SER A 318 22.13 -23.08 1.95
CA SER A 318 23.29 -23.31 1.11
C SER A 318 24.50 -22.91 1.95
N SER A 319 25.39 -23.85 2.23
CA SER A 319 26.53 -23.66 3.14
C SER A 319 27.42 -22.47 2.72
N ALA A 320 27.35 -22.08 1.43
CA ALA A 320 28.01 -20.90 0.88
C ALA A 320 27.41 -19.56 1.34
N ALA A 321 26.14 -19.52 1.79
CA ALA A 321 25.45 -18.30 2.22
C ALA A 321 25.62 -17.99 3.72
N ALA A 322 26.25 -18.88 4.49
CA ALA A 322 26.52 -18.65 5.91
C ALA A 322 27.55 -17.51 6.14
N GLY A 323 28.24 -17.04 5.08
CA GLY A 323 29.31 -16.07 5.16
C GLY A 323 28.93 -14.60 4.93
N THR A 324 27.77 -14.29 4.33
CA THR A 324 27.48 -12.91 3.92
C THR A 324 26.60 -12.16 4.92
N THR A 325 27.27 -11.75 5.99
CA THR A 325 26.82 -10.86 7.06
C THR A 325 26.77 -9.38 6.65
N ALA A 326 26.80 -9.04 5.36
CA ALA A 326 26.89 -7.65 4.91
C ALA A 326 25.69 -6.81 5.43
N PRO A 327 25.92 -5.88 6.37
CA PRO A 327 24.84 -5.12 6.98
C PRO A 327 24.45 -3.91 6.12
N TYR A 328 23.27 -3.95 5.52
CA TYR A 328 22.72 -2.87 4.70
C TYR A 328 22.18 -1.72 5.55
N THR A 329 22.26 -0.49 5.07
CA THR A 329 21.50 0.63 5.65
C THR A 329 20.18 0.82 4.93
N ARG A 330 19.18 1.45 5.55
CA ARG A 330 17.93 1.80 4.85
C ARG A 330 18.17 2.70 3.64
N ALA A 331 19.11 3.63 3.73
CA ALA A 331 19.48 4.49 2.62
C ALA A 331 20.07 3.67 1.45
N PHE A 332 20.91 2.69 1.76
CA PHE A 332 21.45 1.77 0.76
C PHE A 332 20.35 0.94 0.06
N LEU A 333 19.42 0.37 0.83
CA LEU A 333 18.28 -0.37 0.28
C LEU A 333 17.39 0.53 -0.59
N GLY A 334 17.11 1.75 -0.12
CA GLY A 334 16.36 2.75 -0.88
C GLY A 334 17.03 3.14 -2.21
N ALA A 335 18.36 3.22 -2.24
CA ALA A 335 19.11 3.56 -3.45
C ALA A 335 19.21 2.39 -4.46
N ASN A 336 19.28 1.15 -3.98
CA ASN A 336 19.54 -0.04 -4.81
C ASN A 336 18.29 -0.84 -5.15
N ILE A 337 17.25 -0.81 -4.32
CA ILE A 337 15.98 -1.52 -4.52
C ILE A 337 14.89 -0.49 -4.83
N GLY A 338 14.83 0.60 -4.06
CA GLY A 338 13.82 1.66 -4.17
C GLY A 338 13.01 1.79 -2.87
N GLY A 339 11.90 2.51 -2.95
CA GLY A 339 10.94 2.64 -1.85
C GLY A 339 11.25 3.75 -0.83
N SER A 340 10.28 3.99 0.06
CA SER A 340 10.39 5.00 1.12
C SER A 340 11.10 4.45 2.36
N ILE A 341 11.83 5.32 3.06
CA ILE A 341 12.63 4.98 4.25
C ILE A 341 11.76 4.56 5.45
N GLN A 342 10.45 4.84 5.49
CA GLN A 342 9.69 4.87 6.75
C GLN A 342 8.55 3.85 7.05
N PRO A 343 8.23 2.82 6.27
CA PRO A 343 7.35 1.75 6.74
C PRO A 343 8.09 0.45 7.09
N LEU A 344 7.42 -0.43 7.84
CA LEU A 344 7.80 -1.84 7.96
C LEU A 344 7.70 -2.53 6.59
N ILE A 345 6.64 -2.22 5.85
CA ILE A 345 6.33 -2.73 4.52
C ILE A 345 6.72 -1.66 3.51
N VAL A 346 7.86 -1.83 2.85
CA VAL A 346 8.35 -0.88 1.87
C VAL A 346 7.79 -1.24 0.50
N ARG A 347 6.91 -0.38 -0.03
CA ARG A 347 6.38 -0.51 -1.39
C ARG A 347 7.35 0.14 -2.38
N VAL A 348 7.69 -0.57 -3.45
CA VAL A 348 8.69 -0.15 -4.42
C VAL A 348 8.08 0.27 -5.76
N THR A 349 6.79 0.02 -6.00
CA THR A 349 6.12 0.17 -7.32
C THR A 349 6.47 1.47 -8.08
N ASN A 350 6.45 2.63 -7.42
CA ASN A 350 6.70 3.93 -8.08
C ASN A 350 8.18 4.37 -8.08
N SER A 351 9.05 3.57 -7.48
CA SER A 351 10.48 3.87 -7.29
C SER A 351 11.34 2.63 -7.55
N GLN A 352 10.81 1.69 -8.35
CA GLN A 352 11.44 0.42 -8.61
C GLN A 352 12.71 0.65 -9.41
N THR A 353 13.84 0.23 -8.83
CA THR A 353 15.13 0.23 -9.52
C THR A 353 15.19 -0.93 -10.50
N ALA A 354 16.16 -0.90 -11.43
CA ALA A 354 16.42 -2.01 -12.35
C ALA A 354 16.70 -3.33 -11.59
N LEU A 355 17.39 -3.26 -10.45
CA LEU A 355 17.64 -4.43 -9.60
C LEU A 355 16.32 -4.98 -9.03
N ALA A 356 15.48 -4.12 -8.46
CA ALA A 356 14.17 -4.55 -7.94
C ALA A 356 13.27 -5.12 -9.03
N GLN A 357 13.28 -4.55 -10.24
CA GLN A 357 12.52 -5.04 -11.38
C GLN A 357 13.03 -6.43 -11.83
N LYS A 358 14.34 -6.62 -11.93
CA LYS A 358 14.97 -7.91 -12.29
C LYS A 358 14.52 -9.03 -11.34
N HIS A 359 14.46 -8.75 -10.05
CA HIS A 359 14.13 -9.72 -9.00
C HIS A 359 12.63 -9.75 -8.65
N GLY A 360 11.77 -9.05 -9.40
CA GLY A 360 10.32 -9.03 -9.16
C GLY A 360 9.91 -8.43 -7.81
N ILE A 361 10.71 -7.53 -7.24
CA ILE A 361 10.46 -6.94 -5.91
C ILE A 361 9.49 -5.78 -6.03
N GLY A 362 8.19 -6.07 -5.87
CA GLY A 362 7.15 -5.03 -5.76
C GLY A 362 7.07 -4.41 -4.35
N CYS A 363 7.38 -5.20 -3.33
CA CYS A 363 7.47 -4.76 -1.94
C CYS A 363 8.46 -5.62 -1.15
N TYR A 364 8.96 -5.09 -0.03
CA TYR A 364 9.84 -5.82 0.89
C TYR A 364 9.58 -5.45 2.35
N LEU A 365 9.92 -6.35 3.26
CA LEU A 365 9.75 -6.15 4.71
C LEU A 365 11.07 -5.75 5.36
N CYS A 366 11.00 -4.81 6.30
CA CYS A 366 12.12 -4.39 7.12
C CYS A 366 11.82 -4.45 8.63
N PRO A 367 11.50 -5.64 9.20
CA PRO A 367 11.20 -5.78 10.62
C PRO A 367 12.44 -5.56 11.47
N ASN A 368 12.22 -5.06 12.68
CA ASN A 368 13.26 -4.78 13.66
C ASN A 368 13.22 -5.84 14.75
N LEU A 369 14.37 -6.42 15.13
CA LEU A 369 14.42 -7.45 16.17
C LEU A 369 13.93 -6.93 17.54
N GLU A 370 14.23 -5.68 17.88
CA GLU A 370 13.75 -5.06 19.13
C GLU A 370 12.21 -5.02 19.26
N HIS A 371 11.50 -5.09 18.13
CA HIS A 371 10.02 -5.10 18.10
C HIS A 371 9.45 -6.48 17.74
N ASN A 372 10.29 -7.36 17.17
CA ASN A 372 9.89 -8.65 16.61
C ASN A 372 10.98 -9.67 16.99
N PRO A 373 11.05 -10.07 18.26
CA PRO A 373 12.11 -10.96 18.72
C PRO A 373 12.02 -12.37 18.11
N TRP A 374 10.84 -12.77 17.62
CA TRP A 374 10.64 -14.06 16.93
C TRP A 374 10.81 -13.98 15.41
N CYS A 375 11.30 -12.86 14.90
CA CYS A 375 11.63 -12.71 13.48
C CYS A 375 12.80 -13.64 13.14
N PRO A 376 12.86 -14.24 11.93
CA PRO A 376 14.01 -15.05 11.54
C PRO A 376 15.31 -14.24 11.70
N THR A 377 16.38 -14.91 12.12
CA THR A 377 17.71 -14.29 12.30
C THR A 377 18.76 -14.87 11.36
N ILE A 378 18.43 -16.03 10.77
CA ILE A 378 19.25 -16.78 9.83
C ILE A 378 18.53 -16.82 8.48
N PRO A 379 19.23 -16.64 7.35
CA PRO A 379 18.63 -16.78 6.03
C PRO A 379 17.97 -18.16 5.86
N GLY A 380 16.78 -18.20 5.25
CA GLY A 380 16.02 -19.44 5.08
C GLY A 380 15.16 -19.86 6.28
N GLN A 381 15.41 -19.30 7.47
CA GLN A 381 14.69 -19.65 8.69
C GLN A 381 13.26 -19.10 8.63
N HIS A 382 12.28 -19.89 9.06
CA HIS A 382 10.91 -19.42 9.29
C HIS A 382 10.82 -18.63 10.61
N GLY A 383 9.80 -17.78 10.79
CA GLY A 383 9.60 -17.08 12.05
C GLY A 383 8.29 -16.30 12.10
N TYR A 384 8.18 -15.38 13.06
CA TYR A 384 6.98 -14.57 13.27
C TYR A 384 7.31 -13.08 13.37
N ILE A 385 6.35 -12.23 13.01
CA ILE A 385 6.41 -10.78 13.20
C ILE A 385 5.12 -10.26 13.82
N PHE A 386 5.25 -9.21 14.63
CA PHE A 386 4.16 -8.59 15.38
C PHE A 386 3.69 -7.36 14.61
N VAL A 387 2.68 -7.56 13.77
CA VAL A 387 2.25 -6.59 12.76
C VAL A 387 0.74 -6.57 12.67
N GLY A 388 0.17 -5.37 12.59
CA GLY A 388 -1.27 -5.19 12.51
C GLY A 388 -1.80 -3.95 13.24
N LEU A 389 -0.92 -3.01 13.60
CA LEU A 389 -1.31 -1.76 14.25
C LEU A 389 -1.50 -0.64 13.21
N GLY A 390 -2.56 0.15 13.39
CA GLY A 390 -2.83 1.33 12.57
C GLY A 390 -3.12 0.98 11.10
N VAL A 391 -2.42 1.63 10.18
CA VAL A 391 -2.59 1.44 8.72
C VAL A 391 -2.13 0.08 8.21
N ASP A 392 -1.32 -0.64 9.00
CA ASP A 392 -0.75 -1.94 8.61
C ASP A 392 -1.67 -3.12 8.95
N LYS A 393 -2.83 -2.87 9.58
CA LYS A 393 -3.76 -3.92 10.07
C LYS A 393 -4.25 -4.86 8.96
N ASP A 394 -4.42 -4.35 7.75
CA ASP A 394 -4.97 -5.09 6.61
C ASP A 394 -3.88 -5.47 5.59
N ALA A 395 -2.60 -5.24 5.92
CA ALA A 395 -1.52 -5.32 4.94
C ALA A 395 -1.18 -6.76 4.52
N PHE A 396 -1.60 -7.78 5.27
CA PHE A 396 -1.35 -9.20 4.98
C PHE A 396 -2.65 -10.01 4.79
N VAL A 397 -3.75 -9.36 4.41
CA VAL A 397 -5.05 -10.01 4.17
C VAL A 397 -5.04 -10.85 2.88
N GLY A 398 -4.18 -10.52 1.91
CA GLY A 398 -3.99 -11.30 0.70
C GLY A 398 -3.26 -12.61 0.97
N LYS A 399 -3.92 -13.75 0.73
CA LYS A 399 -3.23 -15.05 0.72
C LYS A 399 -2.23 -15.09 -0.44
N GLY A 400 -0.96 -15.36 -0.14
CA GLY A 400 0.04 -15.70 -1.16
C GLY A 400 0.92 -14.57 -1.68
N GLU A 401 0.95 -13.40 -1.04
CA GLU A 401 1.95 -12.37 -1.39
C GLU A 401 3.35 -12.80 -0.92
N PHE A 402 4.33 -12.63 -1.81
CA PHE A 402 5.74 -12.87 -1.53
C PHE A 402 6.43 -11.58 -1.14
N TYR A 403 7.23 -11.63 -0.08
CA TYR A 403 7.99 -10.51 0.44
C TYR A 403 9.46 -10.85 0.55
N THR A 404 10.31 -9.98 0.00
CA THR A 404 11.75 -9.98 0.31
C THR A 404 11.94 -9.46 1.73
N VAL A 405 12.64 -10.19 2.61
CA VAL A 405 12.76 -9.83 4.03
C VAL A 405 14.18 -9.38 4.37
N PHE A 406 14.27 -8.19 4.98
CA PHE A 406 15.51 -7.62 5.52
C PHE A 406 15.35 -7.33 7.02
N VAL A 407 16.05 -8.04 7.90
CA VAL A 407 15.90 -7.89 9.35
C VAL A 407 16.86 -6.86 9.90
N GLY A 408 16.31 -5.87 10.60
CA GLY A 408 17.01 -4.76 11.23
C GLY A 408 17.58 -5.12 12.59
N ILE A 409 18.89 -5.20 12.68
CA ILE A 409 19.70 -5.40 13.89
C ILE A 409 20.26 -4.05 14.33
N LYS A 410 20.18 -3.76 15.63
CA LYS A 410 20.78 -2.55 16.19
C LYS A 410 22.25 -2.78 16.48
N GLU A 411 23.10 -1.92 15.95
CA GLU A 411 24.54 -1.95 16.13
C GLU A 411 25.01 -0.56 16.58
N GLY A 412 25.18 -0.42 17.90
CA GLY A 412 25.41 0.87 18.56
C GLY A 412 24.21 1.81 18.39
N SER A 413 24.46 3.00 17.84
CA SER A 413 23.43 4.01 17.54
C SER A 413 22.78 3.82 16.16
N SER A 414 23.35 2.95 15.32
CA SER A 414 22.91 2.76 13.94
C SER A 414 22.15 1.45 13.79
N ARG A 415 21.23 1.40 12.82
CA ARG A 415 20.50 0.17 12.48
C ARG A 415 21.01 -0.36 11.14
N ARG A 416 21.31 -1.64 11.14
CA ARG A 416 21.78 -2.40 9.99
C ARG A 416 20.78 -3.49 9.64
N PHE A 417 20.63 -3.78 8.37
CA PHE A 417 19.63 -4.70 7.83
C PHE A 417 20.33 -5.87 7.16
N ARG A 418 19.92 -7.09 7.48
CA ARG A 418 20.42 -8.32 6.86
C ARG A 418 19.36 -8.93 5.97
N TYR A 419 19.72 -9.30 4.75
CA TYR A 419 18.83 -10.04 3.86
C TYR A 419 18.66 -11.47 4.35
N LEU A 420 17.42 -11.97 4.45
CA LEU A 420 17.12 -13.32 4.93
C LEU A 420 16.45 -14.25 3.91
N GLY A 421 15.95 -13.71 2.80
CA GLY A 421 15.26 -14.50 1.78
C GLY A 421 13.95 -13.89 1.33
N ARG A 422 13.16 -14.70 0.63
CA ARG A 422 11.81 -14.40 0.17
C ARG A 422 10.81 -15.30 0.90
N TYR A 423 9.74 -14.67 1.38
CA TYR A 423 8.82 -15.25 2.35
C TYR A 423 7.38 -15.04 1.93
N THR A 424 6.51 -16.01 2.22
CA THR A 424 5.07 -15.73 2.32
C THR A 424 4.75 -15.26 3.73
N ALA A 425 3.94 -14.22 3.84
CA ALA A 425 3.42 -13.75 5.12
C ALA A 425 1.95 -14.19 5.27
N THR A 426 1.59 -14.76 6.42
CA THR A 426 0.21 -15.19 6.68
C THR A 426 -0.20 -14.85 8.10
N HIS A 427 -1.36 -14.22 8.26
CA HIS A 427 -1.92 -13.98 9.59
C HIS A 427 -2.16 -15.31 10.33
N VAL A 428 -1.75 -15.33 11.59
CA VAL A 428 -1.99 -16.45 12.51
C VAL A 428 -2.74 -15.93 13.74
N ALA A 429 -3.13 -16.83 14.64
CA ALA A 429 -3.72 -16.44 15.90
C ALA A 429 -2.85 -15.37 16.59
N PRO A 430 -3.44 -14.26 17.09
CA PRO A 430 -2.75 -13.27 17.91
C PRO A 430 -2.02 -13.93 19.09
N LEU A 431 -1.07 -13.22 19.69
CA LEU A 431 -0.39 -13.76 20.87
C LEU A 431 -1.41 -13.96 22.00
N THR A 432 -1.29 -15.08 22.69
CA THR A 432 -1.99 -15.29 23.96
C THR A 432 -1.35 -14.45 25.06
N VAL A 433 -2.05 -14.29 26.20
CA VAL A 433 -1.50 -13.59 27.37
C VAL A 433 -0.23 -14.27 27.89
N ALA A 434 -0.20 -15.62 27.89
CA ALA A 434 0.98 -16.38 28.28
C ALA A 434 2.16 -16.09 27.35
N GLU A 435 1.93 -16.11 26.03
CA GLU A 435 2.93 -15.77 25.01
C GLU A 435 3.44 -14.33 25.17
N TRP A 436 2.55 -13.36 25.36
CA TRP A 436 2.92 -11.97 25.62
C TRP A 436 3.83 -11.81 26.84
N ASN A 437 3.54 -12.53 27.91
CA ASN A 437 4.33 -12.50 29.15
C ASN A 437 5.72 -13.16 29.02
N THR A 438 5.96 -13.95 27.96
CA THR A 438 7.32 -14.46 27.66
C THR A 438 8.23 -13.42 27.01
N LEU A 439 7.66 -12.34 26.46
CA LEU A 439 8.44 -11.28 25.83
C LEU A 439 9.21 -10.45 26.87
N ALA A 440 10.40 -10.00 26.51
CA ALA A 440 11.21 -9.16 27.39
C ALA A 440 10.47 -7.85 27.73
N PRO A 441 10.58 -7.31 28.95
CA PRO A 441 9.88 -6.09 29.35
C PRO A 441 10.15 -4.89 28.42
N SER A 442 11.35 -4.80 27.85
CA SER A 442 11.72 -3.76 26.88
C SER A 442 10.91 -3.87 25.57
N VAL A 443 10.66 -5.08 25.09
CA VAL A 443 9.84 -5.36 23.90
C VAL A 443 8.37 -5.01 24.19
N GLN A 444 7.86 -5.41 25.36
CA GLN A 444 6.49 -5.11 25.78
C GLN A 444 6.23 -3.59 25.86
N SER A 445 7.15 -2.84 26.48
CA SER A 445 7.07 -1.38 26.58
C SER A 445 7.13 -0.73 25.20
N THR A 446 8.08 -1.14 24.35
CA THR A 446 8.24 -0.63 22.98
C THR A 446 6.97 -0.88 22.15
N TYR A 447 6.37 -2.06 22.26
CA TYR A 447 5.15 -2.41 21.53
C TYR A 447 3.93 -1.61 22.04
N SER A 448 3.84 -1.36 23.34
CA SER A 448 2.78 -0.53 23.94
C SER A 448 2.88 0.93 23.49
N GLU A 449 4.09 1.50 23.41
CA GLU A 449 4.34 2.83 22.84
C GLU A 449 3.95 2.90 21.36
N ALA A 450 4.34 1.88 20.59
CA ALA A 450 3.98 1.77 19.18
C ALA A 450 2.46 1.69 18.98
N THR A 451 1.77 0.94 19.84
CA THR A 451 0.30 0.88 19.89
C THR A 451 -0.27 2.28 20.09
N LYS A 452 0.11 2.96 21.18
CA LYS A 452 -0.34 4.32 21.50
C LYS A 452 -0.16 5.27 20.32
N LYS A 453 1.04 5.27 19.71
CA LYS A 453 1.38 6.15 18.58
C LYS A 453 0.59 5.83 17.31
N LYS A 454 0.45 4.55 16.96
CA LYS A 454 -0.18 4.12 15.69
C LYS A 454 -1.71 4.16 15.75
N THR A 455 -2.32 3.88 16.90
CA THR A 455 -3.78 3.93 17.09
C THR A 455 -4.29 5.28 17.58
N LYS A 456 -3.37 6.20 17.93
CA LYS A 456 -3.66 7.50 18.57
C LYS A 456 -4.46 7.33 19.86
N ASP A 457 -4.13 6.30 20.63
CA ASP A 457 -4.78 5.99 21.89
C ASP A 457 -4.50 7.10 22.93
N PRO A 458 -5.52 7.69 23.58
CA PRO A 458 -5.32 8.73 24.58
C PRO A 458 -4.74 8.21 25.90
N ARG A 459 -4.80 6.89 26.16
CA ARG A 459 -4.39 6.29 27.44
C ARG A 459 -2.86 6.39 27.66
N PRO A 460 -2.40 6.40 28.92
CA PRO A 460 -0.99 6.28 29.23
C PRO A 460 -0.43 4.91 28.78
N THR A 461 0.85 4.87 28.43
CA THR A 461 1.49 3.67 27.85
C THR A 461 1.43 2.49 28.82
N GLU A 462 1.58 2.75 30.12
CA GLU A 462 1.51 1.77 31.20
C GLU A 462 0.13 1.12 31.27
N LYS A 463 -0.94 1.90 31.05
CA LYS A 463 -2.30 1.34 31.02
C LYS A 463 -2.52 0.51 29.76
N ILE A 464 -1.96 0.90 28.62
CA ILE A 464 -2.01 0.09 27.39
C ILE A 464 -1.30 -1.24 27.60
N LYS A 465 -0.12 -1.23 28.26
CA LYS A 465 0.59 -2.45 28.62
C LYS A 465 -0.26 -3.35 29.51
N SER A 466 -0.88 -2.81 30.57
CA SER A 466 -1.75 -3.60 31.47
C SER A 466 -2.90 -4.26 30.72
N LEU A 467 -3.46 -3.61 29.68
CA LEU A 467 -4.52 -4.20 28.87
C LEU A 467 -4.06 -5.39 28.02
N TYR A 468 -2.78 -5.44 27.61
CA TYR A 468 -2.20 -6.64 27.02
C TYR A 468 -1.96 -7.73 28.07
N ASP A 469 -1.46 -7.35 29.25
CA ASP A 469 -1.25 -8.27 30.38
C ASP A 469 -2.58 -8.92 30.83
N GLU A 470 -3.68 -8.17 30.77
CA GLU A 470 -5.05 -8.60 31.07
C GLU A 470 -5.73 -9.35 29.89
N GLY A 471 -5.13 -9.34 28.69
CA GLY A 471 -5.70 -9.95 27.48
C GLY A 471 -6.85 -9.17 26.83
N VAL A 472 -7.14 -7.95 27.28
CA VAL A 472 -8.14 -7.05 26.67
C VAL A 472 -7.68 -6.57 25.29
N LEU A 473 -6.37 -6.32 25.15
CA LEU A 473 -5.71 -6.12 23.87
C LEU A 473 -4.91 -7.38 23.53
N SER A 474 -4.84 -7.69 22.23
CA SER A 474 -4.02 -8.79 21.71
C SER A 474 -3.03 -8.29 20.68
N VAL A 475 -1.85 -8.91 20.62
CA VAL A 475 -0.79 -8.56 19.66
C VAL A 475 -1.05 -9.32 18.36
N PRO A 476 -1.40 -8.64 17.26
CA PRO A 476 -1.58 -9.31 15.98
C PRO A 476 -0.27 -9.92 15.52
N CYS A 477 -0.33 -11.15 15.01
CA CYS A 477 0.84 -11.95 14.68
C CYS A 477 0.75 -12.46 13.24
N VAL A 478 1.89 -12.49 12.57
CA VAL A 478 2.04 -12.97 11.19
C VAL A 478 3.17 -13.98 11.15
N LEU A 479 2.89 -15.15 10.57
CA LEU A 479 3.88 -16.17 10.24
C LEU A 479 4.62 -15.78 8.97
N LEU A 480 5.95 -15.77 9.05
CA LEU A 480 6.86 -15.66 7.92
C LEU A 480 7.37 -17.05 7.56
N LYS A 481 6.84 -17.61 6.47
CA LYS A 481 7.32 -18.88 5.90
C LYS A 481 8.28 -18.58 4.75
N CYS A 482 9.56 -18.91 4.93
CA CYS A 482 10.54 -18.85 3.85
C CYS A 482 10.12 -19.75 2.68
N VAL A 483 10.25 -19.22 1.48
CA VAL A 483 9.95 -19.91 0.22
C VAL A 483 11.26 -20.23 -0.49
N ASP A 484 12.16 -19.25 -0.57
CA ASP A 484 13.44 -19.35 -1.25
C ASP A 484 14.40 -18.25 -0.78
N ILE A 485 15.68 -18.45 -1.08
CA ILE A 485 16.75 -17.47 -0.86
C ILE A 485 17.26 -17.05 -2.24
N ASP A 486 17.03 -15.79 -2.61
CA ASP A 486 17.50 -15.26 -3.89
C ASP A 486 19.00 -14.90 -3.77
N HIS A 487 19.83 -15.88 -4.10
CA HIS A 487 21.29 -15.73 -4.07
C HIS A 487 21.81 -14.68 -5.06
N GLU A 488 21.13 -14.50 -6.20
CA GLU A 488 21.52 -13.49 -7.18
C GLU A 488 21.27 -12.08 -6.64
N LEU A 489 20.14 -11.87 -5.94
CA LEU A 489 19.84 -10.60 -5.29
C LEU A 489 20.89 -10.29 -4.21
N SER A 490 21.21 -11.26 -3.35
CA SER A 490 22.24 -11.08 -2.32
C SER A 490 23.57 -10.70 -2.93
N SER A 491 24.02 -11.46 -3.94
CA SER A 491 25.29 -11.21 -4.64
C SER A 491 25.32 -9.83 -5.31
N SER A 492 24.19 -9.38 -5.86
CA SER A 492 24.06 -8.07 -6.48
C SER A 492 24.13 -6.93 -5.46
N LEU A 493 23.46 -7.08 -4.31
CA LEU A 493 23.52 -6.10 -3.23
C LEU A 493 24.90 -6.01 -2.60
N GLU A 494 25.59 -7.14 -2.39
CA GLU A 494 26.96 -7.16 -1.89
C GLU A 494 27.94 -6.50 -2.88
N SER A 495 27.76 -6.76 -4.17
CA SER A 495 28.58 -6.13 -5.21
C SER A 495 28.34 -4.62 -5.26
N ALA A 496 27.09 -4.17 -5.14
CA ALA A 496 26.76 -2.75 -5.01
C ALA A 496 27.34 -2.13 -3.72
N LEU A 497 27.42 -2.89 -2.63
CA LEU A 497 28.04 -2.42 -1.39
C LEU A 497 29.56 -2.26 -1.53
N ARG A 498 30.25 -3.23 -2.17
CA ARG A 498 31.70 -3.20 -2.42
C ARG A 498 32.11 -2.08 -3.38
N ASN A 499 31.28 -1.83 -4.40
CA ASN A 499 31.54 -0.77 -5.38
C ASN A 499 31.29 0.64 -4.84
N GLY A 500 30.86 0.75 -3.58
CA GLY A 500 30.52 2.01 -2.93
C GLY A 500 29.25 2.63 -3.52
N PRO A 501 28.75 3.73 -2.92
CA PRO A 501 27.75 4.55 -3.58
C PRO A 501 28.39 5.05 -4.87
N GLN A 502 28.06 4.43 -6.00
CA GLN A 502 28.27 5.07 -7.28
C GLN A 502 27.55 6.41 -7.14
N GLN A 503 28.32 7.49 -7.04
CA GLN A 503 27.80 8.82 -7.17
C GLN A 503 27.23 8.85 -8.58
N LYS A 504 25.97 8.41 -8.73
CA LYS A 504 25.13 8.83 -9.83
C LYS A 504 25.20 10.33 -9.69
N THR A 505 26.00 10.94 -10.56
CA THR A 505 25.99 12.36 -10.81
C THR A 505 24.52 12.63 -11.10
N VAL A 506 23.81 13.09 -10.07
CA VAL A 506 22.40 13.40 -10.19
C VAL A 506 22.41 14.51 -11.21
N SER A 507 22.12 14.18 -12.47
CA SER A 507 21.91 15.16 -13.51
C SER A 507 20.83 16.04 -12.92
N VAL A 508 21.21 17.25 -12.52
CA VAL A 508 20.34 18.21 -11.86
C VAL A 508 19.27 18.52 -12.89
N SER A 509 18.19 17.73 -12.87
CA SER A 509 16.98 18.07 -13.59
C SER A 509 16.60 19.45 -13.07
N PRO A 510 16.49 20.47 -13.95
CA PRO A 510 16.44 21.87 -13.57
C PRO A 510 15.28 22.04 -12.60
N SER A 511 15.64 22.22 -11.33
CA SER A 511 14.70 22.40 -10.26
C SER A 511 13.87 23.63 -10.64
N LYS A 512 12.56 23.43 -10.81
CA LYS A 512 11.58 24.46 -11.13
C LYS A 512 11.93 25.72 -10.36
N ARG A 513 12.29 26.78 -11.09
CA ARG A 513 12.52 28.14 -10.60
C ARG A 513 11.51 28.44 -9.49
N ARG A 514 11.99 28.44 -8.25
CA ARG A 514 11.36 29.16 -7.15
C ARG A 514 11.36 30.62 -7.59
N ARG A 515 10.18 31.16 -7.93
CA ARG A 515 10.02 32.59 -8.20
C ARG A 515 10.57 33.34 -6.99
N GLU A 516 11.68 34.03 -7.23
CA GLU A 516 12.23 35.07 -6.39
C GLU A 516 11.18 36.20 -6.40
N ILE A 517 10.52 36.40 -5.26
CA ILE A 517 9.74 37.61 -5.04
C ILE A 517 10.78 38.67 -4.69
N GLN A 518 11.02 39.51 -5.67
CA GLN A 518 11.81 40.72 -5.58
C GLN A 518 10.95 41.73 -4.81
N ASP A 519 11.32 41.99 -3.55
CA ASP A 519 10.69 43.03 -2.72
C ASP A 519 11.75 44.12 -2.55
N GLU A 520 11.57 45.21 -3.29
CA GLU A 520 12.39 46.40 -3.18
C GLU A 520 11.85 47.33 -2.09
N GLY A 521 12.73 47.72 -1.18
CA GLY A 521 12.76 49.06 -0.57
C GLY A 521 11.79 49.34 0.58
N GLU A 522 12.32 49.49 1.80
CA GLU A 522 12.63 50.83 2.30
C GLU A 522 13.35 50.81 3.66
N ASN A 523 14.28 51.76 3.78
CA ASN A 523 14.99 52.20 4.97
C ASN A 523 14.11 52.30 6.22
N ILE A 524 14.65 51.90 7.38
CA ILE A 524 14.74 52.77 8.57
C ILE A 524 15.80 52.18 9.52
N SER A 525 16.83 53.00 9.73
CA SER A 525 17.82 52.94 10.79
C SER A 525 17.18 52.93 12.19
N HIS A 526 17.66 52.11 13.12
CA HIS A 526 18.04 52.59 14.45
C HIS A 526 18.98 51.61 15.16
N THR A 527 20.19 52.12 15.37
CA THR A 527 21.19 51.72 16.36
C THR A 527 20.60 51.61 17.76
N ARG A 528 20.85 50.51 18.47
CA ARG A 528 21.07 50.58 19.93
C ARG A 528 21.95 49.46 20.46
N THR A 529 23.21 49.83 20.62
CA THR A 529 24.22 49.26 21.51
C THR A 529 23.67 48.98 22.91
N ARG A 530 23.88 47.77 23.44
CA ARG A 530 24.14 47.62 24.88
C ARG A 530 25.10 46.46 25.14
N ARG A 531 26.33 46.89 25.45
CA ARG A 531 27.41 46.14 26.08
C ARG A 531 27.06 45.98 27.57
N THR A 532 27.26 44.79 28.14
CA THR A 532 27.59 44.65 29.55
C THR A 532 28.49 43.44 29.76
N THR A 533 29.60 43.72 30.43
CA THR A 533 30.71 42.87 30.85
C THR A 533 30.43 42.18 32.19
N THR A 534 31.43 41.42 32.68
CA THR A 534 31.69 41.03 34.11
C THR A 534 30.89 39.79 34.58
N SER A 535 31.41 38.79 35.30
CA SER A 535 32.74 38.36 35.77
C SER A 535 32.60 36.96 36.42
N LEU A 536 33.72 36.27 36.58
CA LEU A 536 33.95 35.07 37.37
C LEU A 536 33.65 35.22 38.88
N SER A 537 33.01 34.19 39.46
CA SER A 537 33.27 33.50 40.75
C SER A 537 32.07 32.54 40.94
N GLY A 538 32.18 31.26 41.30
CA GLY A 538 32.99 30.64 42.33
C GLY A 538 32.02 29.98 43.34
N ILE A 539 32.35 28.76 43.78
CA ILE A 539 31.84 28.02 44.94
C ILE A 539 30.96 26.80 44.62
N ALA A 540 31.57 25.65 44.89
CA ALA A 540 30.96 24.35 45.10
C ALA A 540 30.24 24.30 46.45
N ALA A 541 29.10 23.60 46.51
CA ALA A 541 28.61 23.03 47.76
C ALA A 541 27.83 21.74 47.50
N SER A 542 28.35 20.69 48.14
CA SER A 542 27.74 19.42 48.48
C SER A 542 26.33 19.56 49.06
N SER A 543 25.44 18.61 48.77
CA SER A 543 24.37 18.20 49.68
C SER A 543 23.92 16.78 49.35
N ALA A 544 24.29 15.87 50.24
CA ALA A 544 23.66 14.58 50.42
C ALA A 544 22.27 14.75 51.06
N SER A 545 21.33 13.87 50.75
CA SER A 545 20.27 13.47 51.68
C SER A 545 19.80 12.07 51.33
N GLN A 546 20.09 11.18 52.27
CA GLN A 546 19.40 9.91 52.45
C GLN A 546 18.00 10.20 52.99
N LEU A 547 17.00 9.50 52.46
CA LEU A 547 16.11 8.61 53.22
C LEU A 547 15.58 7.54 52.26
#